data_AF-A0A924ML58-F1
#
_entry.id   AF-A0A924ML58-F1
#
_cell.length_a   1.000
_cell.length_b   1.000
_cell.length_c   1.000
_cell.angle_alpha   90.00
_cell.angle_beta   90.00
_cell.angle_gamma   90.00
#
_symmetry.space_group_name_H-M   'P 1'
#
loop_
_entity.id
_entity.type
_entity.pdbx_description
1 polymer ?
#
loop_
_entity_poly.entity_id
_entity_poly.type
_entity_poly.pdbx_seq_one_letter_code
_entity_poly.pdbx_strand_id
1 'polypeptide(L)'
;YREGFVKNRYVGRTFIMPGQGVRKKSVRQKLNVIASEFKGRNVLLVDDSIVRGTTSREIVQMARDAGARKVYLASAAPPVRYPNVYGIDMPTKDELVAHDRTIEEIRELIGCDALIYQDVEGMKRAVMKASPTTAGAPRLDGFDASCFDGVYVTGDIDTEAILRINGGRPRIEETEEDSSRLALPNPSV
;
A
#
# COMPACT_ATOMS: atom_id res chain seq x y z
N TYR A 1 12.51 -5.32 -18.48
CA TYR A 1 12.60 -4.77 -17.11
C TYR A 1 13.54 -3.57 -17.11
N ARG A 2 13.19 -2.49 -16.41
CA ARG A 2 14.01 -1.27 -16.25
C ARG A 2 13.79 -0.72 -14.85
N GLU A 3 14.84 -0.20 -14.23
CA GLU A 3 14.73 0.52 -12.96
C GLU A 3 14.32 1.97 -13.25
N GLY A 4 13.03 2.27 -13.13
CA GLY A 4 12.51 3.63 -13.31
C GLY A 4 12.49 4.45 -12.02
N PHE A 5 12.36 3.78 -10.88
CA PHE A 5 12.37 4.41 -9.57
C PHE A 5 13.55 3.88 -8.76
N VAL A 6 14.25 4.79 -8.09
CA VAL A 6 15.31 4.45 -7.14
C VAL A 6 14.83 4.81 -5.75
N LYS A 7 14.87 3.83 -4.84
CA LYS A 7 14.54 4.06 -3.43
C LYS A 7 15.68 4.81 -2.75
N ASN A 8 15.36 5.92 -2.09
CA ASN A 8 16.33 6.62 -1.28
C ASN A 8 16.68 5.76 -0.05
N ARG A 9 17.94 5.33 0.04
CA ARG A 9 18.42 4.48 1.15
C ARG A 9 18.46 5.25 2.48
N TYR A 10 18.57 6.58 2.41
CA TYR A 10 18.69 7.48 3.55
C TYR A 10 17.49 8.43 3.56
N VAL A 11 16.37 7.95 4.08
CA VAL A 11 15.21 8.80 4.41
C VAL A 11 15.30 9.10 5.89
N GLY A 12 15.78 10.29 6.24
CA GLY A 12 15.83 10.76 7.63
C GLY A 12 14.46 11.21 8.14
N ARG A 13 14.32 11.32 9.46
CA ARG A 13 13.14 11.96 10.08
C ARG A 13 13.00 13.40 9.57
N THR A 14 11.80 13.80 9.17
CA THR A 14 11.51 15.21 8.90
C THR A 14 11.48 15.96 10.22
N PHE A 15 12.37 16.93 10.41
CA PHE A 15 12.31 17.81 11.58
C PHE A 15 11.19 18.83 11.41
N ILE A 16 10.55 19.25 12.50
CA ILE A 16 9.57 20.33 12.50
C ILE A 16 10.28 21.61 12.04
N MET A 17 10.02 22.05 10.81
CA MET A 17 10.58 23.27 10.25
C MET A 17 9.59 24.42 10.48
N PRO A 18 10.00 25.55 11.08
CA PRO A 18 9.15 26.73 11.18
C PRO A 18 9.00 27.36 9.79
N GLY A 19 7.86 27.11 9.15
CA GLY A 19 7.53 27.66 7.83
C GLY A 19 6.61 26.72 7.03
N GLN A 20 5.41 27.21 6.67
CA GLN A 20 4.38 26.46 5.94
C GLN A 20 4.80 26.00 4.52
N GLY A 21 5.91 26.53 3.98
CA GLY A 21 6.28 26.36 2.57
C GLY A 21 7.13 25.14 2.20
N VAL A 22 7.62 24.34 3.16
CA VAL A 22 8.58 23.24 2.87
C VAL A 22 8.11 21.90 3.43
N ARG A 23 6.87 21.51 3.11
CA ARG A 23 6.45 20.10 3.12
C ARG A 23 6.38 19.59 1.69
N LYS A 24 7.53 19.26 1.10
CA LYS A 24 7.55 18.55 -0.18
C LYS A 24 7.02 17.12 0.03
N LYS A 25 5.97 16.77 -0.72
CA LYS A 25 5.32 15.45 -0.84
C LYS A 25 6.23 14.28 -0.40
N SER A 26 5.82 13.57 0.65
CA SER A 26 6.60 12.53 1.33
C SER A 26 7.13 11.44 0.39
N VAL A 27 6.38 11.10 -0.67
CA VAL A 27 6.82 10.05 -1.61
C VAL A 27 8.03 10.48 -2.44
N ARG A 28 8.14 11.77 -2.81
CA ARG A 28 9.33 12.29 -3.51
C ARG A 28 10.59 12.28 -2.63
N GLN A 29 10.43 12.21 -1.31
CA GLN A 29 11.55 12.01 -0.40
C GLN A 29 11.98 10.54 -0.34
N LYS A 30 11.05 9.61 -0.57
CA LYS A 30 11.28 8.16 -0.52
C LYS A 30 11.75 7.57 -1.85
N LEU A 31 11.26 8.11 -2.97
CA LEU A 31 11.51 7.61 -4.32
C LEU A 31 12.01 8.73 -5.23
N ASN A 32 13.04 8.43 -6.02
CA ASN A 32 13.52 9.28 -7.09
C ASN A 32 13.18 8.66 -8.44
N VAL A 33 12.67 9.48 -9.37
CA VAL A 33 12.27 9.04 -10.72
C VAL A 33 13.42 9.28 -11.70
N ILE A 34 13.78 8.27 -12.49
CA ILE A 34 14.76 8.39 -13.58
C ILE A 34 14.03 8.84 -14.84
N ALA A 35 13.95 10.15 -15.06
CA ALA A 35 13.08 10.72 -16.10
C ALA A 35 13.31 10.17 -17.52
N SER A 36 14.56 9.83 -17.87
CA SER A 36 14.91 9.23 -19.15
C SER A 36 14.24 7.87 -19.41
N GLU A 37 13.83 7.15 -18.36
CA GLU A 37 13.15 5.86 -18.48
C GLU A 37 11.64 5.99 -18.71
N PHE A 38 11.05 7.17 -18.47
CA PHE A 38 9.62 7.43 -18.63
C PHE A 38 9.28 8.28 -19.86
N LYS A 39 10.14 9.24 -20.20
CA LYS A 39 9.86 10.25 -21.23
C LYS A 39 9.42 9.63 -22.56
N GLY A 40 8.20 9.93 -22.96
CA GLY A 40 7.60 9.49 -24.21
C GLY A 40 7.27 8.00 -24.26
N ARG A 41 7.14 7.29 -23.12
CA ARG A 41 6.85 5.85 -23.09
C ARG A 41 5.49 5.55 -22.47
N ASN A 42 4.93 4.39 -22.82
CA ASN A 42 3.82 3.78 -22.10
C ASN A 42 4.44 2.83 -21.07
N VAL A 43 4.18 3.03 -19.79
CA VAL A 43 4.88 2.32 -18.71
C VAL A 43 3.89 1.49 -17.90
N LEU A 44 4.33 0.29 -17.50
CA LEU A 44 3.65 -0.54 -16.51
C LEU A 44 4.45 -0.49 -15.21
N LEU A 45 3.85 0.06 -14.18
CA LEU A 45 4.38 0.08 -12.83
C LEU A 45 3.87 -1.17 -12.11
N VAL A 46 4.75 -1.82 -11.35
CA VAL A 46 4.40 -2.98 -10.53
C VAL A 46 4.71 -2.64 -9.09
N ASP A 47 3.70 -2.71 -8.24
CA ASP A 47 3.82 -2.48 -6.79
C ASP A 47 3.42 -3.75 -6.04
N ASP A 48 3.88 -3.90 -4.80
CA ASP A 48 3.56 -5.07 -4.00
C ASP A 48 2.06 -5.14 -3.69
N SER A 49 1.48 -4.03 -3.28
CA SER A 49 0.15 -3.92 -2.71
C SER A 49 -0.36 -2.48 -2.79
N ILE A 50 -1.67 -2.30 -2.75
CA ILE A 50 -2.30 -0.98 -2.70
C ILE A 50 -3.24 -0.96 -1.50
N VAL A 51 -2.87 -0.19 -0.48
CA VAL A 51 -3.58 -0.09 0.80
C VAL A 51 -4.46 1.16 0.86
N ARG A 52 -3.85 2.34 1.10
CA ARG A 52 -4.55 3.65 1.12
C ARG A 52 -4.66 4.30 -0.25
N GLY A 53 -3.87 3.84 -1.24
CA GLY A 53 -3.83 4.39 -2.60
C GLY A 53 -3.10 5.74 -2.76
N THR A 54 -2.86 6.48 -1.68
CA THR A 54 -2.18 7.79 -1.69
C THR A 54 -0.77 7.72 -2.30
N THR A 55 0.04 6.74 -1.85
CA THR A 55 1.37 6.49 -2.39
C THR A 55 1.32 6.16 -3.88
N SER A 56 0.44 5.24 -4.29
CA SER A 56 0.31 4.81 -5.69
C SER A 56 -0.09 5.99 -6.60
N ARG A 57 -1.00 6.85 -6.13
CA ARG A 57 -1.37 8.09 -6.83
C ARG A 57 -0.17 9.03 -7.03
N GLU A 58 0.64 9.23 -5.99
CA GLU A 58 1.84 10.06 -6.09
C GLU A 58 2.89 9.46 -7.05
N ILE A 59 3.09 8.13 -7.03
CA ILE A 59 4.00 7.44 -7.95
C ILE A 59 3.53 7.59 -9.40
N VAL A 60 2.22 7.41 -9.66
CA VAL A 60 1.64 7.60 -11.00
C VAL A 60 1.85 9.04 -11.46
N GLN A 61 1.62 10.01 -10.58
CA GLN A 61 1.87 11.42 -10.89
C GLN A 61 3.34 11.67 -11.20
N MET A 62 4.28 11.12 -10.43
CA MET A 62 5.72 11.24 -10.71
C MET A 62 6.11 10.67 -12.06
N ALA A 63 5.53 9.53 -12.47
CA ALA A 63 5.76 8.94 -13.78
C ALA A 63 5.23 9.83 -14.92
N ARG A 64 4.04 10.44 -14.74
CA ARG A 64 3.47 11.41 -15.68
C ARG A 64 4.31 12.68 -15.76
N ASP A 65 4.73 13.24 -14.62
CA ASP A 65 5.61 14.40 -14.54
C ASP A 65 6.96 14.15 -15.24
N ALA A 66 7.47 12.92 -15.19
CA ALA A 66 8.66 12.48 -15.91
C ALA A 66 8.46 12.29 -17.43
N GLY A 67 7.24 12.48 -17.93
CA GLY A 67 6.89 12.47 -19.35
C GLY A 67 6.35 11.13 -19.86
N ALA A 68 5.85 10.25 -19.00
CA ALA A 68 5.15 9.04 -19.46
C ALA A 68 3.86 9.41 -20.22
N ARG A 69 3.62 8.76 -21.36
CA ARG A 69 2.39 8.94 -22.17
C ARG A 69 1.18 8.25 -21.54
N LYS A 70 1.39 7.01 -21.10
CA LYS A 70 0.40 6.15 -20.46
C LYS A 70 1.05 5.48 -19.25
N VAL A 71 0.34 5.44 -18.13
CA VAL A 71 0.82 4.85 -16.88
C VAL A 71 -0.18 3.79 -16.45
N TYR A 72 0.22 2.53 -16.56
CA TYR A 72 -0.52 1.37 -16.07
C TYR A 72 0.05 0.97 -14.70
N LEU A 73 -0.80 0.45 -13.82
CA LEU A 73 -0.40 -0.04 -12.50
C LEU A 73 -0.86 -1.48 -12.33
N ALA A 74 0.04 -2.35 -11.88
CA ALA A 74 -0.25 -3.71 -11.47
C ALA A 74 0.14 -3.92 -10.01
N SER A 75 -0.78 -4.44 -9.21
CA SER A 75 -0.50 -4.86 -7.83
C SER A 75 -0.26 -6.37 -7.78
N ALA A 76 0.83 -6.78 -7.14
CA ALA A 76 1.15 -8.19 -6.96
C ALA A 76 0.24 -8.88 -5.93
N ALA A 77 -0.37 -8.12 -5.03
CA ALA A 77 -1.40 -8.58 -4.10
C ALA A 77 -2.82 -8.37 -4.68
N PRO A 78 -3.81 -9.13 -4.20
CA PRO A 78 -5.22 -8.81 -4.41
C PRO A 78 -5.61 -7.49 -3.71
N PRO A 79 -6.78 -6.91 -4.03
CA PRO A 79 -7.26 -5.70 -3.36
C PRO A 79 -7.41 -5.93 -1.85
N VAL A 80 -6.77 -5.08 -1.04
CA VAL A 80 -6.87 -5.13 0.42
C VAL A 80 -8.18 -4.47 0.84
N ARG A 81 -9.17 -5.29 1.21
CA ARG A 81 -10.55 -4.85 1.51
C ARG A 81 -10.89 -4.87 2.99
N TYR A 82 -10.14 -5.65 3.78
CA TYR A 82 -10.40 -5.88 5.19
C TYR A 82 -9.14 -5.62 6.03
N PRO A 83 -9.30 -5.16 7.28
CA PRO A 83 -8.18 -4.95 8.19
C PRO A 83 -7.63 -6.28 8.70
N ASN A 84 -6.31 -6.35 8.90
CA ASN A 84 -5.70 -7.46 9.60
C ASN A 84 -5.87 -7.31 11.12
N VAL A 85 -6.15 -8.43 11.79
CA VAL A 85 -6.31 -8.50 13.26
C VAL A 85 -5.30 -9.45 13.92
N TYR A 86 -4.38 -10.01 13.15
CA TYR A 86 -3.41 -11.03 13.58
C TYR A 86 -1.98 -10.48 13.70
N GLY A 87 -1.84 -9.16 13.89
CA GLY A 87 -0.57 -8.50 14.23
C GLY A 87 0.07 -7.71 13.09
N ILE A 88 -0.51 -7.68 11.89
CA ILE A 88 -0.06 -6.77 10.82
C ILE A 88 -0.76 -5.42 10.99
N ASP A 89 0.00 -4.33 11.13
CA ASP A 89 -0.56 -2.98 11.17
C ASP A 89 -1.15 -2.61 9.81
N MET A 90 -2.48 -2.46 9.79
CA MET A 90 -3.27 -2.11 8.61
C MET A 90 -4.22 -0.99 9.02
N PRO A 91 -4.49 0.01 8.16
CA PRO A 91 -5.41 1.08 8.52
C PRO A 91 -6.84 0.57 8.70
N THR A 92 -7.73 1.45 9.16
CA THR A 92 -9.15 1.12 9.31
C THR A 92 -9.79 0.83 7.96
N LYS A 93 -10.92 0.13 7.96
CA LYS A 93 -11.64 -0.24 6.73
C LYS A 93 -11.93 0.99 5.84
N ASP A 94 -12.28 2.12 6.44
CA ASP A 94 -12.67 3.34 5.72
C ASP A 94 -11.47 4.03 5.05
N GLU A 95 -10.26 3.75 5.51
CA GLU A 95 -9.01 4.25 4.97
C GLU A 95 -8.43 3.34 3.86
N LEU A 96 -8.97 2.13 3.68
CA LEU A 96 -8.57 1.24 2.60
C LEU A 96 -9.19 1.71 1.29
N VAL A 97 -8.36 1.93 0.26
CA VAL A 97 -8.84 2.42 -1.03
C VAL A 97 -9.79 1.42 -1.69
N ALA A 98 -9.56 0.12 -1.47
CA ALA A 98 -10.38 -0.94 -2.06
C ALA A 98 -11.62 -1.30 -1.23
N HIS A 99 -11.83 -0.71 -0.04
CA HIS A 99 -13.06 -0.94 0.72
C HIS A 99 -14.26 -0.35 -0.03
N ASP A 100 -15.29 -1.16 -0.25
CA ASP A 100 -16.52 -0.83 -0.98
C ASP A 100 -16.33 -0.16 -2.35
N ARG A 101 -15.21 -0.43 -3.01
CA ARG A 101 -14.91 0.08 -4.36
C ARG A 101 -14.59 -1.03 -5.35
N THR A 102 -15.05 -0.81 -6.57
CA THR A 102 -14.68 -1.57 -7.76
C THR A 102 -13.26 -1.22 -8.20
N ILE A 103 -12.64 -2.08 -9.01
CA ILE A 103 -11.29 -1.83 -9.54
C ILE A 103 -11.26 -0.54 -10.38
N GLU A 104 -12.35 -0.24 -11.08
CA GLU A 104 -12.46 0.96 -11.93
C GLU A 104 -12.47 2.24 -11.09
N GLU A 105 -13.24 2.27 -9.99
CA GLU A 105 -13.24 3.41 -9.06
C GLU A 105 -11.85 3.62 -8.43
N ILE A 106 -11.15 2.53 -8.10
CA ILE A 106 -9.78 2.61 -7.57
C ILE A 106 -8.81 3.15 -8.64
N ARG A 107 -8.94 2.70 -9.90
CA ARG A 107 -8.15 3.20 -11.04
C ARG A 107 -8.31 4.71 -11.19
N GLU A 108 -9.54 5.20 -11.11
CA GLU A 108 -9.85 6.63 -11.18
C GLU A 108 -9.25 7.41 -10.01
N LEU A 109 -9.40 6.91 -8.78
CA LEU A 109 -8.82 7.54 -7.58
C LEU A 109 -7.29 7.64 -7.63
N ILE A 110 -6.63 6.63 -8.20
CA ILE A 110 -5.17 6.61 -8.37
C ILE A 110 -4.72 7.46 -9.58
N GLY A 111 -5.57 7.59 -10.60
CA GLY A 111 -5.27 8.36 -11.81
C GLY A 111 -4.40 7.62 -12.85
N CYS A 112 -4.38 6.28 -12.82
CA CYS A 112 -3.69 5.48 -13.83
C CYS A 112 -4.60 5.17 -15.04
N ASP A 113 -3.98 4.82 -16.16
CA ASP A 113 -4.68 4.48 -17.41
C ASP A 113 -5.28 3.06 -17.37
N ALA A 114 -4.71 2.16 -16.59
CA ALA A 114 -5.30 0.87 -16.25
C ALA A 114 -4.75 0.38 -14.90
N LEU A 115 -5.57 -0.39 -14.18
CA LEU A 115 -5.23 -1.00 -12.91
C LEU A 115 -5.50 -2.50 -12.97
N ILE A 116 -4.51 -3.30 -12.56
CA ILE A 116 -4.59 -4.75 -12.54
C ILE A 116 -4.23 -5.21 -11.13
N TYR A 117 -5.05 -6.10 -10.57
CA TYR A 117 -4.75 -6.77 -9.31
C TYR A 117 -4.51 -8.25 -9.55
N GLN A 118 -3.71 -8.87 -8.69
CA GLN A 118 -3.57 -10.31 -8.64
C GLN A 118 -4.84 -10.95 -8.07
N ASP A 119 -5.18 -12.15 -8.56
CA ASP A 119 -6.29 -12.93 -8.01
C ASP A 119 -5.93 -13.52 -6.65
N VAL A 120 -6.88 -13.58 -5.70
CA VAL A 120 -6.66 -14.22 -4.39
C VAL A 120 -6.19 -15.68 -4.56
N GLU A 121 -6.89 -16.43 -5.41
CA GLU A 121 -6.54 -17.83 -5.70
C GLU A 121 -5.23 -17.94 -6.48
N GLY A 122 -4.93 -16.98 -7.36
CA GLY A 122 -3.66 -16.90 -8.07
C GLY A 122 -2.48 -16.74 -7.10
N MET A 123 -2.62 -15.83 -6.14
CA MET A 123 -1.65 -15.60 -5.07
C MET A 123 -1.47 -16.85 -4.20
N LYS A 124 -2.57 -17.45 -3.68
CA LYS A 124 -2.52 -18.68 -2.87
C LYS A 124 -1.77 -19.80 -3.61
N ARG A 125 -2.09 -20.03 -4.89
CA ARG A 125 -1.39 -21.02 -5.73
C ARG A 125 0.09 -20.71 -5.90
N ALA A 126 0.47 -19.44 -6.10
CA ALA A 126 1.85 -19.06 -6.27
C ALA A 126 2.69 -19.35 -5.01
N VAL A 127 2.15 -19.03 -3.83
CA VAL A 127 2.83 -19.29 -2.55
C VAL A 127 2.93 -20.79 -2.25
N MET A 128 1.86 -21.57 -2.51
CA MET A 128 1.90 -23.03 -2.36
C MET A 128 3.00 -23.67 -3.21
N LYS A 129 3.17 -23.23 -4.46
CA LYS A 129 4.21 -23.76 -5.35
C LYS A 129 5.63 -23.42 -4.89
N ALA A 130 5.80 -22.31 -4.19
CA ALA A 130 7.10 -21.88 -3.64
C ALA A 130 7.42 -22.53 -2.28
N SER A 131 6.47 -23.26 -1.69
CA SER A 131 6.62 -23.83 -0.37
C SER A 131 7.68 -24.94 -0.35
N PRO A 132 8.58 -24.99 0.65
CA PRO A 132 9.66 -25.97 0.69
C PRO A 132 9.13 -27.40 0.67
N THR A 133 9.60 -28.22 -0.27
CA THR A 133 9.26 -29.65 -0.37
C THR A 133 10.24 -30.54 0.40
N THR A 134 11.08 -29.95 1.26
CA THR A 134 12.09 -30.67 2.03
C THR A 134 11.45 -31.63 3.02
N ALA A 135 12.01 -32.83 3.16
CA ALA A 135 11.56 -33.82 4.11
C ALA A 135 11.54 -33.24 5.54
N GLY A 136 10.38 -33.26 6.19
CA GLY A 136 10.17 -32.73 7.54
C GLY A 136 9.58 -31.31 7.59
N ALA A 137 9.42 -30.62 6.47
CA ALA A 137 8.67 -29.35 6.46
C ALA A 137 7.18 -29.61 6.73
N PRO A 138 6.52 -28.82 7.60
CA PRO A 138 5.09 -28.96 7.83
C PRO A 138 4.33 -28.69 6.52
N ARG A 139 3.36 -29.56 6.23
CA ARG A 139 2.47 -29.36 5.08
C ARG A 139 1.60 -28.15 5.35
N LEU A 140 1.67 -27.15 4.48
CA LEU A 140 0.74 -26.02 4.50
C LEU A 140 -0.65 -26.50 4.09
N ASP A 141 -1.64 -26.21 4.93
CA ASP A 141 -3.06 -26.56 4.74
C ASP A 141 -3.92 -25.33 4.42
N GLY A 142 -3.28 -24.21 4.09
CA GLY A 142 -3.97 -22.95 3.76
C GLY A 142 -3.16 -21.72 4.17
N PHE A 143 -3.79 -20.56 4.00
CA PHE A 143 -3.26 -19.27 4.38
C PHE A 143 -4.35 -18.44 5.04
N ASP A 144 -3.97 -17.57 5.97
CA ASP A 144 -4.80 -16.43 6.32
C ASP A 144 -4.79 -15.44 5.14
N ALA A 145 -5.95 -15.25 4.53
CA ALA A 145 -6.17 -14.31 3.44
C ALA A 145 -7.28 -13.30 3.80
N SER A 146 -7.58 -13.16 5.10
CA SER A 146 -8.65 -12.35 5.66
C SER A 146 -8.67 -10.91 5.11
N CYS A 147 -7.50 -10.29 4.92
CA CYS A 147 -7.36 -8.96 4.33
C CYS A 147 -7.97 -8.81 2.93
N PHE A 148 -8.11 -9.92 2.19
CA PHE A 148 -8.55 -9.96 0.80
C PHE A 148 -9.96 -10.55 0.66
N ASP A 149 -10.24 -11.68 1.34
CA ASP A 149 -11.49 -12.43 1.22
C ASP A 149 -12.45 -12.25 2.40
N GLY A 150 -12.01 -11.61 3.49
CA GLY A 150 -12.82 -11.35 4.68
C GLY A 150 -13.05 -12.58 5.55
N VAL A 151 -12.38 -13.70 5.26
CA VAL A 151 -12.52 -14.95 6.01
C VAL A 151 -11.44 -15.01 7.09
N TYR A 152 -11.84 -14.70 8.32
CA TYR A 152 -10.97 -14.76 9.49
C TYR A 152 -10.94 -16.18 10.06
N VAL A 153 -9.76 -16.80 10.09
CA VAL A 153 -9.58 -18.22 10.42
C VAL A 153 -10.01 -18.59 11.85
N THR A 154 -10.02 -17.63 12.77
CA THR A 154 -10.41 -17.87 14.18
C THR A 154 -11.92 -17.96 14.38
N GLY A 155 -12.73 -17.52 13.42
CA GLY A 155 -14.20 -17.63 13.44
C GLY A 155 -14.93 -16.73 14.46
N ASP A 156 -14.19 -16.00 15.29
CA ASP A 156 -14.68 -15.08 16.33
C ASP A 156 -14.55 -13.60 15.95
N ILE A 157 -14.08 -13.32 14.73
CA ILE A 157 -13.91 -11.97 14.21
C ILE A 157 -15.12 -11.60 13.37
N ASP A 158 -15.99 -10.76 13.95
CA ASP A 158 -17.09 -10.11 13.26
C ASP A 158 -16.81 -8.62 13.03
N THR A 159 -17.77 -7.95 12.39
CA THR A 159 -17.67 -6.51 12.10
C THR A 159 -17.59 -5.69 13.40
N GLU A 160 -18.27 -6.12 14.47
CA GLU A 160 -18.25 -5.42 15.76
C GLU A 160 -16.88 -5.54 16.46
N ALA A 161 -16.26 -6.71 16.41
CA ALA A 161 -14.91 -6.95 16.91
C ALA A 161 -13.89 -6.08 16.19
N ILE A 162 -13.98 -6.00 14.85
CA ILE A 162 -13.13 -5.12 14.04
C ILE A 162 -13.33 -3.65 14.42
N LEU A 163 -14.57 -3.21 14.59
CA LEU A 163 -14.88 -1.83 15.01
C LEU A 163 -14.33 -1.54 16.41
N ARG A 164 -14.43 -2.50 17.34
CA ARG A 164 -13.89 -2.37 18.70
C ARG A 164 -12.37 -2.25 18.70
N ILE A 165 -11.69 -3.07 17.90
CA ILE A 165 -10.23 -3.02 17.71
C ILE A 165 -9.83 -1.67 17.10
N ASN A 166 -10.59 -1.18 16.12
CA ASN A 166 -10.32 0.10 15.47
C ASN A 166 -10.67 1.32 16.34
N GLY A 167 -11.66 1.23 17.22
CA GLY A 167 -12.08 2.33 18.09
C GLY A 167 -11.03 2.74 19.11
N GLY A 168 -10.09 1.84 19.44
CA GLY A 168 -8.91 2.16 20.26
C GLY A 168 -7.73 2.73 19.47
N ARG A 169 -7.81 2.78 18.14
CA ARG A 169 -6.73 3.34 17.31
C ARG A 169 -6.90 4.86 17.22
N PRO A 170 -5.85 5.65 17.50
CA PRO A 170 -5.91 7.07 17.19
C PRO A 170 -6.21 7.21 15.70
N ARG A 171 -7.24 7.99 15.35
CA ARG A 171 -7.52 8.33 13.96
C ARG A 171 -6.36 9.17 13.46
N ILE A 172 -5.42 8.53 12.76
CA ILE A 172 -4.35 9.22 12.07
C ILE A 172 -4.98 9.79 10.81
N GLU A 173 -5.49 11.02 10.90
CA GLU A 173 -5.68 11.80 9.68
C GLU A 173 -4.30 12.02 9.09
N GLU A 174 -3.95 11.24 8.06
CA GLU A 174 -2.90 11.63 7.12
C GLU A 174 -3.37 12.88 6.38
N THR A 175 -3.40 14.01 7.09
CA THR A 175 -3.07 15.28 6.48
C THR A 175 -1.68 15.11 5.85
N GLU A 176 -1.33 15.90 4.84
CA GLU A 176 0.01 15.86 4.20
C GLU A 176 1.19 15.97 5.20
N GLU A 177 0.88 16.20 6.48
CA GLU A 177 1.72 16.39 7.64
C GLU A 177 2.24 15.11 8.33
N ASP A 178 1.51 13.98 8.29
CA ASP A 178 1.67 12.91 9.32
C ASP A 178 2.29 11.58 8.84
N SER A 179 3.09 11.60 7.77
CA SER A 179 3.81 10.40 7.32
C SER A 179 5.04 10.03 8.19
N SER A 180 5.27 10.70 9.32
CA SER A 180 6.40 10.48 10.22
C SER A 180 5.96 9.97 11.60
N ARG A 181 5.71 8.67 11.71
CA ARG A 181 5.41 7.94 12.96
C ARG A 181 6.59 7.88 13.96
N LEU A 182 7.18 9.02 14.32
CA LEU A 182 8.29 9.10 15.29
C LEU A 182 8.13 10.26 16.31
N ALA A 183 6.95 10.89 16.37
CA ALA A 183 6.67 11.87 17.41
C ALA A 183 6.33 11.17 18.73
N LEU A 184 7.27 11.17 19.67
CA LEU A 184 6.97 10.93 21.08
C LEU A 184 6.13 12.09 21.62
N PRO A 185 5.10 11.83 22.46
CA PRO A 185 4.40 12.92 23.13
C PRO A 185 5.38 13.65 24.05
N ASN A 186 5.47 14.98 23.89
CA ASN A 186 6.23 15.81 24.82
C ASN A 186 5.60 15.68 26.23
N PRO A 187 6.39 15.43 27.28
CA PRO A 187 5.87 15.55 28.64
C PRO A 187 5.46 17.00 28.87
N SER A 188 4.23 17.19 29.31
CA SER A 188 3.70 18.47 29.76
C SER A 188 4.52 18.99 30.93
N VAL A 189 5.23 20.10 30.71
CA VAL A 189 5.78 20.96 31.76
C VAL A 189 4.81 22.11 31.96
#